data_AF-A0A6G3BVG0-F1
#
_entry.id   AF-A0A6G3BVG0-F1
#
_cell.length_a   1.000
_cell.length_b   1.000
_cell.length_c   1.000
_cell.angle_alpha   90.00
_cell.angle_beta   90.00
_cell.angle_gamma   90.00
#
_symmetry.space_group_name_H-M   'P 1'
#
loop_
_entity.id
_entity.type
_entity.pdbx_description
1 polymer ?
#
loop_
_entity_poly.entity_id
_entity_poly.type
_entity_poly.pdbx_seq_one_letter_code
_entity_poly.pdbx_strand_id
1 'polypeptide(L)'
;MAAVVAVVALVLAWPNSDELPVCGKSTGYDVSLRPGNQKVESAGTVTAQMKCRRLADQHVLWIGRTEIKDDSDGHPNFYTKSEMDQAGQYTELVELNAWPGGTKMQVAVCVMEEAAYKELMDSKTDDGAIVGNLPPDIVQISKPVWVTKAA
;
A
#
# COMPACT_ATOMS: atom_id res chain seq x y z
N MET A 1 -22.06 -45.42 19.19
CA MET A 1 -20.68 -45.09 18.81
C MET A 1 -20.74 -43.81 17.98
N ALA A 2 -20.44 -42.65 18.58
CA ALA A 2 -20.49 -41.37 17.88
C ALA A 2 -19.08 -41.02 17.41
N ALA A 3 -18.91 -40.89 16.09
CA ALA A 3 -17.66 -40.48 15.48
C ALA A 3 -17.43 -38.99 15.73
N VAL A 4 -16.37 -38.66 16.46
CA VAL A 4 -15.91 -37.28 16.63
C VAL A 4 -15.14 -36.90 15.37
N VAL A 5 -15.75 -36.08 14.52
CA VAL A 5 -15.08 -35.47 13.38
C VAL A 5 -14.17 -34.36 13.91
N ALA A 6 -12.88 -34.66 14.02
CA ALA A 6 -11.87 -33.66 14.32
C ALA A 6 -11.71 -32.73 13.12
N VAL A 7 -12.29 -31.53 13.21
CA VAL A 7 -12.02 -30.43 12.27
C VAL A 7 -10.62 -29.93 12.60
N VAL A 8 -9.62 -30.45 11.88
CA VAL A 8 -8.27 -29.90 11.90
C VAL A 8 -8.34 -28.56 11.17
N ALA A 9 -8.41 -27.47 11.92
CA ALA A 9 -8.17 -26.14 11.39
C ALA A 9 -6.69 -26.07 10.97
N LEU A 10 -6.43 -26.20 9.66
CA LEU A 10 -5.13 -25.81 9.11
C LEU A 10 -4.97 -24.30 9.29
N VAL A 11 -4.36 -23.90 10.40
CA VAL A 11 -3.71 -22.60 10.48
C VAL A 11 -2.54 -22.69 9.51
N LEU A 12 -2.69 -22.10 8.32
CA LEU A 12 -1.57 -21.92 7.39
C LEU A 12 -0.57 -21.01 8.09
N ALA A 13 0.41 -21.60 8.76
CA ALA A 13 1.55 -20.89 9.32
C ALA A 13 2.23 -20.15 8.15
N TRP A 14 2.38 -18.83 8.28
CA TRP A 14 3.21 -18.09 7.34
C TRP A 14 4.65 -18.61 7.43
N PRO A 15 5.34 -18.81 6.30
CA PRO A 15 6.72 -19.28 6.30
C PRO A 15 7.61 -18.34 7.11
N ASN A 16 8.64 -18.89 7.75
CA ASN A 16 9.63 -18.09 8.47
C ASN A 16 10.21 -17.02 7.53
N SER A 17 10.35 -15.80 8.04
CA SER A 17 10.69 -14.62 7.23
C SER A 17 11.98 -14.76 6.41
N ASP A 18 12.93 -15.61 6.82
CA ASP A 18 14.22 -15.80 6.13
C ASP A 18 14.14 -16.60 4.83
N GLU A 19 13.08 -17.40 4.63
CA GLU A 19 12.88 -18.21 3.42
C GLU A 19 12.16 -17.44 2.30
N LEU A 20 11.66 -16.23 2.60
CA LEU A 20 10.92 -15.42 1.64
C LEU A 20 11.85 -14.66 0.68
N PRO A 21 11.41 -14.43 -0.56
CA PRO A 21 12.14 -13.58 -1.49
C PRO A 21 12.24 -12.14 -0.96
N VAL A 22 13.30 -11.43 -1.34
CA VAL A 22 13.47 -10.01 -0.99
C VAL A 22 12.52 -9.16 -1.82
N CYS A 23 11.82 -8.21 -1.19
CA CYS A 23 10.94 -7.27 -1.88
C CYS A 23 11.72 -6.41 -2.89
N GLY A 24 11.09 -6.02 -4.00
CA GLY A 24 11.68 -5.15 -5.02
C GLY A 24 12.44 -5.90 -6.12
N LYS A 25 12.62 -7.22 -6.00
CA LYS A 25 13.18 -8.04 -7.08
C LYS A 25 12.21 -8.25 -8.24
N SER A 26 10.91 -8.02 -8.04
CA SER A 26 9.91 -8.13 -9.10
C SER A 26 8.78 -7.09 -8.95
N THR A 27 8.54 -6.29 -9.99
CA THR A 27 7.48 -5.28 -9.99
C THR A 27 6.10 -5.95 -9.97
N GLY A 28 5.31 -5.67 -8.94
CA GLY A 28 3.89 -6.02 -8.87
C GLY A 28 3.53 -7.45 -8.42
N TYR A 29 4.52 -8.27 -8.03
CA TYR A 29 4.29 -9.66 -7.59
C TYR A 29 4.57 -9.90 -6.10
N ASP A 30 5.39 -9.05 -5.47
CA ASP A 30 5.81 -9.26 -4.09
C ASP A 30 4.67 -8.94 -3.09
N VAL A 31 3.77 -8.04 -3.49
CA VAL A 31 2.58 -7.66 -2.71
C VAL A 31 1.34 -7.71 -3.59
N SER A 32 0.32 -8.46 -3.15
CA SER A 32 -0.98 -8.47 -3.80
C SER A 32 -1.98 -7.59 -3.04
N LEU A 33 -2.64 -6.68 -3.77
CA LEU A 33 -3.66 -5.79 -3.22
C LEU A 33 -5.07 -6.26 -3.57
N ARG A 34 -6.00 -6.08 -2.64
CA ARG A 34 -7.43 -6.29 -2.84
C ARG A 34 -8.21 -5.14 -2.19
N PRO A 35 -8.96 -4.35 -2.95
CA PRO A 35 -9.86 -3.38 -2.36
C PRO A 35 -11.02 -4.12 -1.68
N GLY A 36 -11.37 -3.72 -0.46
CA GLY A 36 -12.60 -4.18 0.20
C GLY A 36 -13.83 -3.62 -0.52
N ASN A 37 -13.81 -2.31 -0.84
CA ASN A 37 -14.80 -1.64 -1.66
C ASN A 37 -14.11 -0.67 -2.62
N GLN A 38 -14.47 -0.72 -3.91
CA GLN A 38 -13.90 0.18 -4.94
C GLN A 38 -14.60 1.55 -4.98
N LYS A 39 -15.86 1.63 -4.58
CA LYS A 39 -16.64 2.87 -4.52
C LYS A 39 -17.14 3.07 -3.09
N VAL A 40 -16.88 4.24 -2.51
CA VAL A 40 -17.12 4.52 -1.09
C VAL A 40 -17.62 5.95 -0.87
N GLU A 41 -18.49 6.16 0.11
CA GLU A 41 -18.99 7.50 0.44
C GLU A 41 -17.96 8.34 1.19
N SER A 42 -17.23 7.72 2.13
CA SER A 42 -16.32 8.41 3.04
C SER A 42 -14.94 7.74 3.14
N ALA A 43 -14.89 6.42 3.27
CA ALA A 43 -13.63 5.69 3.37
C ALA A 43 -13.74 4.29 2.78
N GLY A 44 -12.63 3.81 2.21
CA GLY A 44 -12.50 2.45 1.70
C GLY A 44 -11.37 1.70 2.39
N THR A 45 -11.39 0.38 2.31
CA THR A 45 -10.31 -0.44 2.86
C THR A 45 -9.55 -1.09 1.72
N VAL A 46 -8.23 -1.16 1.84
CA VAL A 46 -7.38 -1.96 0.94
C VAL A 46 -6.61 -2.95 1.77
N THR A 47 -6.69 -4.23 1.39
CA THR A 47 -5.92 -5.30 2.02
C THR A 47 -4.72 -5.63 1.14
N ALA A 48 -3.54 -5.64 1.75
CA ALA A 48 -2.31 -6.13 1.15
C ALA A 48 -1.97 -7.50 1.73
N GLN A 49 -1.47 -8.38 0.88
CA GLN A 49 -0.75 -9.58 1.29
C GLN A 49 0.69 -9.43 0.80
N MET A 50 1.60 -9.18 1.74
CA MET A 50 3.04 -9.14 1.51
C MET A 50 3.59 -10.57 1.58
N LYS A 51 4.31 -10.97 0.54
CA LYS A 51 4.86 -12.33 0.38
C LYS A 51 6.39 -12.33 0.24
N CYS A 52 7.00 -11.21 0.61
CA CYS A 52 8.43 -10.97 0.54
C CYS A 52 8.93 -10.49 1.90
N ARG A 53 10.25 -10.58 2.12
CA ARG A 53 10.94 -9.96 3.25
C ARG A 53 11.59 -8.66 2.80
N ARG A 54 11.60 -7.64 3.66
CA ARG A 54 12.40 -6.43 3.44
C ARG A 54 13.84 -6.64 3.90
N LEU A 55 14.78 -5.86 3.35
CA LEU A 55 16.11 -5.71 3.95
C LEU A 55 16.06 -4.70 5.11
N ALA A 56 17.10 -4.70 5.95
CA ALA A 56 17.14 -3.88 7.16
C ALA A 56 17.12 -2.37 6.87
N ASP A 57 17.65 -1.97 5.72
CA ASP A 57 17.76 -0.61 5.19
C ASP A 57 16.65 -0.26 4.18
N GLN A 58 15.62 -1.11 4.08
CA GLN A 58 14.48 -0.90 3.20
C GLN A 58 13.21 -0.59 3.97
N HIS A 59 12.41 0.30 3.39
CA HIS A 59 11.07 0.64 3.84
C HIS A 59 10.05 0.18 2.81
N VAL A 60 8.98 -0.45 3.29
CA VAL A 60 7.85 -0.86 2.46
C VAL A 60 6.63 -0.06 2.91
N LEU A 61 6.07 0.75 2.02
CA LEU A 61 5.03 1.72 2.35
C LEU A 61 3.86 1.63 1.38
N TRP A 62 2.67 1.93 1.90
CA TRP A 62 1.55 2.31 1.06
C TRP A 62 1.77 3.69 0.46
N ILE A 63 1.53 3.81 -0.84
CA ILE A 63 1.49 5.08 -1.56
C ILE A 63 0.13 5.21 -2.26
N GLY A 64 -0.62 6.23 -1.87
CA GLY A 64 -1.82 6.71 -2.54
C GLY A 64 -1.48 7.81 -3.53
N ARG A 65 -2.06 7.81 -4.72
CA ARG A 65 -1.95 8.84 -5.74
C ARG A 65 -3.34 9.33 -6.13
N THR A 66 -3.62 10.62 -6.02
CA THR A 66 -4.91 11.18 -6.46
C THR A 66 -4.89 11.53 -7.95
N GLU A 67 -6.06 11.43 -8.60
CA GLU A 67 -6.25 12.01 -9.95
C GLU A 67 -6.45 13.53 -9.93
N ILE A 68 -6.82 14.10 -8.78
CA ILE A 68 -6.93 15.56 -8.61
C ILE A 68 -5.53 16.14 -8.63
N LYS A 69 -5.25 16.89 -9.71
CA LYS A 69 -4.08 17.75 -9.87
C LYS A 69 -4.43 19.08 -9.21
N ASP A 70 -3.94 19.29 -8.00
CA ASP A 70 -4.27 20.49 -7.22
C ASP A 70 -3.21 21.59 -7.36
N ASP A 71 -2.12 21.33 -8.09
CA ASP A 71 -1.10 22.32 -8.37
C ASP A 71 -1.30 22.98 -9.75
N SER A 72 -0.77 24.19 -9.88
CA SER A 72 -0.77 24.96 -11.13
C SER A 72 -0.02 24.27 -12.27
N ASP A 73 0.86 23.31 -11.94
CA ASP A 73 1.75 22.62 -12.87
C ASP A 73 1.23 21.24 -13.32
N GLY A 74 0.13 20.77 -12.72
CA GLY A 74 -0.58 19.56 -13.13
C GLY A 74 0.07 18.25 -12.66
N HIS A 75 0.87 18.26 -11.60
CA HIS A 75 1.43 17.07 -10.99
C HIS A 75 0.40 16.35 -10.09
N PRO A 76 0.51 15.01 -9.96
CA PRO A 76 -0.32 14.26 -9.02
C PRO A 76 0.15 14.49 -7.57
N ASN A 77 -0.80 14.47 -6.62
CA ASN A 77 -0.47 14.40 -5.20
C ASN A 77 -0.30 12.95 -4.77
N PHE A 78 0.77 12.70 -4.01
CA PHE A 78 1.03 11.41 -3.38
C PHE A 78 0.83 11.49 -1.87
N TYR A 79 0.35 10.40 -1.28
CA TYR A 79 0.12 10.27 0.16
C TYR A 79 0.74 8.96 0.63
N THR A 80 1.55 9.00 1.68
CA THR A 80 2.08 7.77 2.29
C THR A 80 1.25 7.40 3.51
N LYS A 81 1.14 6.11 3.79
CA LYS A 81 0.54 5.59 5.03
C LYS A 81 1.54 4.71 5.77
N SER A 82 1.03 3.80 6.59
CA SER A 82 1.74 2.88 7.47
C SER A 82 2.87 2.10 6.77
N GLU A 83 3.94 1.78 7.49
CA GLU A 83 4.98 0.85 7.02
C GLU A 83 4.54 -0.61 7.16
N MET A 84 5.06 -1.46 6.27
CA MET A 84 4.92 -2.91 6.32
C MET A 84 6.24 -3.55 6.72
N ASP A 85 6.35 -3.91 8.00
CA ASP A 85 7.61 -4.36 8.55
C ASP A 85 7.99 -5.81 8.20
N GLN A 86 7.01 -6.66 7.93
CA GLN A 86 7.20 -8.10 7.78
C GLN A 86 6.23 -8.69 6.74
N ALA A 87 6.49 -9.92 6.31
CA ALA A 87 5.54 -10.62 5.47
C ALA A 87 4.24 -10.89 6.25
N GLY A 88 3.11 -10.79 5.57
CA GLY A 88 1.82 -10.95 6.21
C GLY A 88 0.69 -10.20 5.53
N GLN A 89 -0.45 -10.18 6.19
CA GLN A 89 -1.63 -9.47 5.75
C GLN A 89 -1.74 -8.12 6.48
N TYR A 90 -1.98 -7.06 5.72
CA TYR A 90 -2.17 -5.70 6.19
C TYR A 90 -3.50 -5.16 5.65
N THR A 91 -4.21 -4.37 6.44
CA THR A 91 -5.42 -3.68 5.98
C THR A 91 -5.30 -2.22 6.33
N GLU A 92 -5.42 -1.36 5.31
CA GLU A 92 -5.28 0.08 5.43
C GLU A 92 -6.61 0.77 5.11
N LEU A 93 -6.91 1.86 5.84
CA LEU A 93 -8.06 2.71 5.60
C LEU A 93 -7.68 3.87 4.66
N VAL A 94 -8.40 3.98 3.55
CA VAL A 94 -8.29 5.03 2.55
C VAL A 94 -9.41 6.04 2.78
N GLU A 95 -9.10 7.14 3.45
CA GLU A 95 -10.05 8.20 3.77
C GLU A 95 -10.24 9.16 2.58
N LEU A 96 -11.48 9.26 2.10
CA LEU A 96 -11.90 10.13 0.99
C LEU A 96 -12.97 11.17 1.43
N ASN A 97 -13.30 11.24 2.73
CA ASN A 97 -14.35 12.10 3.27
C ASN A 97 -14.09 13.60 3.02
N ALA A 98 -12.83 14.03 3.09
CA ALA A 98 -12.43 15.42 2.82
C ALA A 98 -12.45 15.81 1.33
N TRP A 99 -12.59 14.84 0.42
CA TRP A 99 -12.42 15.04 -1.02
C TRP A 99 -13.75 15.26 -1.77
N PRO A 100 -13.77 15.87 -2.96
CA PRO A 100 -14.98 15.98 -3.78
C PRO A 100 -15.54 14.61 -4.22
N GLY A 101 -16.85 14.55 -4.47
CA GLY A 101 -17.49 13.37 -5.06
C GLY A 101 -16.85 12.98 -6.39
N GLY A 102 -16.67 11.68 -6.65
CA GLY A 102 -16.01 11.17 -7.86
C GLY A 102 -14.48 11.17 -7.83
N THR A 103 -13.86 11.67 -6.76
CA THR A 103 -12.39 11.59 -6.58
C THR A 103 -11.91 10.15 -6.65
N LYS A 104 -10.83 9.90 -7.42
CA LYS A 104 -10.17 8.60 -7.47
C LYS A 104 -8.79 8.66 -6.83
N MET A 105 -8.50 7.67 -5.99
CA MET A 105 -7.19 7.44 -5.42
C MET A 105 -6.68 6.08 -5.86
N GLN A 106 -5.52 6.06 -6.50
CA GLN A 106 -4.78 4.87 -6.84
C GLN A 106 -3.90 4.49 -5.65
N VAL A 107 -4.05 3.30 -5.11
CA VAL A 107 -3.26 2.80 -3.98
C VAL A 107 -2.31 1.72 -4.47
N ALA A 108 -1.04 1.85 -4.12
CA ALA A 108 0.02 0.88 -4.38
C ALA A 108 0.85 0.67 -3.13
N VAL A 109 1.67 -0.37 -3.13
CA VAL A 109 2.72 -0.62 -2.15
C VAL A 109 4.05 -0.55 -2.89
N CYS A 110 4.98 0.21 -2.31
CA CYS A 110 6.31 0.44 -2.84
C CYS A 110 7.36 0.07 -1.81
N VAL A 111 8.54 -0.34 -2.29
CA VAL A 111 9.75 -0.49 -1.50
C VAL A 111 10.76 0.56 -1.91
N MET A 112 11.54 1.06 -0.95
CA MET A 112 12.59 2.04 -1.17
C MET A 112 13.70 1.86 -0.14
N GLU A 113 14.89 2.34 -0.47
CA GLU A 113 16.01 2.41 0.48
C GLU A 113 15.87 3.61 1.42
N GLU A 114 16.57 3.55 2.55
CA GLU A 114 16.61 4.59 3.60
C GLU A 114 16.82 6.01 3.06
N ALA A 115 17.68 6.21 2.05
CA ALA A 115 17.95 7.53 1.49
C ALA A 115 16.72 8.11 0.77
N ALA A 116 16.08 7.31 -0.09
CA ALA A 116 14.86 7.69 -0.80
C ALA A 116 13.67 7.84 0.15
N TYR A 117 13.62 7.03 1.21
CA TYR A 117 12.65 7.20 2.29
C TYR A 117 12.79 8.57 2.96
N LYS A 118 14.00 8.97 3.35
CA LYS A 118 14.25 10.29 3.95
C LYS A 118 13.85 11.42 3.01
N GLU A 119 14.26 11.37 1.75
CA GLU A 119 13.86 12.36 0.74
C GLU A 119 12.33 12.44 0.58
N LEU A 120 11.64 11.29 0.59
CA LEU A 120 10.19 11.22 0.54
C LEU A 120 9.53 11.83 1.78
N MET A 121 10.09 11.62 2.97
CA MET A 121 9.55 12.16 4.21
C MET A 121 9.84 13.66 4.36
N ASP A 122 11.01 14.12 3.92
CA ASP A 122 11.41 15.52 3.94
C ASP A 122 10.64 16.38 2.92
N SER A 123 10.10 15.75 1.87
CA SER A 123 9.27 16.41 0.85
C SER A 123 7.78 16.50 1.20
N LYS A 124 7.36 15.97 2.35
CA LYS A 124 5.97 16.08 2.81
C LYS A 124 5.61 17.53 3.15
N THR A 125 4.49 17.97 2.61
CA THR A 125 3.83 19.20 3.03
C THR A 125 3.13 19.01 4.39
N ASP A 126 2.69 20.11 5.00
CA ASP A 126 2.03 20.09 6.31
C ASP A 126 0.73 19.26 6.34
N ASP A 127 0.05 19.13 5.20
CA ASP A 127 -1.13 18.27 5.01
C ASP A 127 -0.79 16.80 4.69
N GLY A 128 0.51 16.46 4.68
CA GLY A 128 1.03 15.11 4.48
C GLY A 128 1.07 14.65 3.02
N ALA A 129 0.83 15.57 2.08
CA ALA A 129 0.98 15.32 0.65
C ALA A 129 2.46 15.39 0.24
N ILE A 130 2.82 14.64 -0.79
CA ILE A 130 4.06 14.79 -1.54
C ILE A 130 3.64 15.29 -2.92
N VAL A 131 4.02 16.53 -3.22
CA VAL A 131 3.68 17.20 -4.48
C VAL A 131 4.83 16.97 -5.47
N GLY A 132 4.49 16.57 -6.70
CA GLY A 132 5.48 16.35 -7.76
C GLY A 132 5.73 14.87 -8.04
N ASN A 133 6.96 14.52 -8.45
CA ASN A 133 7.32 13.14 -8.78
C ASN A 133 7.87 12.41 -7.56
N LEU A 134 7.55 11.12 -7.43
CA LEU A 134 8.23 10.25 -6.47
C LEU A 134 9.73 10.14 -6.81
N PRO A 135 10.62 10.05 -5.80
CA PRO A 135 12.02 9.73 -6.01
C PRO A 135 12.22 8.50 -6.91
N PRO A 136 13.23 8.49 -7.79
CA PRO A 136 13.40 7.44 -8.80
C PRO A 136 13.69 6.06 -8.19
N ASP A 137 14.23 6.02 -6.97
CA ASP A 137 14.59 4.78 -6.26
C ASP A 137 13.39 4.14 -5.52
N ILE A 138 12.18 4.69 -5.70
CA ILE A 138 10.95 4.08 -5.21
C ILE A 138 10.46 3.04 -6.21
N VAL A 139 10.49 1.77 -5.80
CA VAL A 139 10.08 0.64 -6.62
C VAL A 139 8.68 0.18 -6.23
N GLN A 140 7.73 0.24 -7.17
CA GLN A 140 6.38 -0.29 -6.96
C GLN A 140 6.40 -1.83 -6.95
N ILE A 141 5.97 -2.45 -5.86
CA ILE A 141 6.00 -3.91 -5.66
C ILE A 141 4.62 -4.56 -5.66
N SER A 142 3.57 -3.76 -5.84
CA SER A 142 2.20 -4.23 -6.05
C SER A 142 1.62 -3.81 -7.39
N LYS A 143 0.61 -4.52 -7.88
CA LYS A 143 -0.32 -3.96 -8.88
C LYS A 143 -1.25 -2.96 -8.19
N PRO A 144 -1.36 -1.71 -8.68
CA PRO A 144 -2.14 -0.69 -8.01
C PRO A 144 -3.64 -0.99 -8.11
N VAL A 145 -4.40 -0.53 -7.12
CA VAL A 145 -5.87 -0.65 -7.08
C VAL A 145 -6.50 0.72 -6.92
N TRP A 146 -7.74 0.86 -7.39
CA TRP A 146 -8.46 2.13 -7.32
C TRP A 146 -9.51 2.09 -6.21
N VAL A 147 -9.58 3.18 -5.45
CA VAL A 147 -10.68 3.51 -4.54
C VAL A 147 -11.26 4.85 -4.99
N THR A 148 -12.58 4.92 -5.14
CA THR A 148 -13.30 6.07 -5.71
C THR A 148 -14.33 6.58 -4.72
N LYS A 149 -14.37 7.90 -4.50
CA LYS A 149 -15.46 8.52 -3.75
C LYS A 149 -16.73 8.47 -4.57
N ALA A 150 -17.84 8.06 -3.97
CA ALA A 150 -19.15 8.19 -4.58
C ALA A 150 -19.40 9.65 -4.99
N ALA A 151 -20.11 9.82 -6.10
CA ALA A 151 -20.43 11.13 -6.66
C ALA A 151 -21.64 11.73 -5.97
#